data_AF-A0A935EJS6-F1
#
_entry.id   AF-A0A935EJS6-F1
#
_cell.length_a   1.000
_cell.length_b   1.000
_cell.length_c   1.000
_cell.angle_alpha   90.00
_cell.angle_beta   90.00
_cell.angle_gamma   90.00
#
_symmetry.space_group_name_H-M   'P 1'
#
loop_
_entity.id
_entity.type
_entity.pdbx_description
1 polymer ?
#
loop_
_entity_poly.entity_id
_entity_poly.type
_entity_poly.pdbx_seq_one_letter_code
_entity_poly.pdbx_strand_id
1 'polypeptide(L)'
;MSPECLSHFQELGVLDELTATGIELKRTVFYTRKSTWAAVPSEWFGQSANALGLSRSKMDHALLERARDLNVEIFEEHNAVGLIRDGTNICGIRVKTSDVNTNEIRADLTIDATGRSRASPPFGHRTTNKGRFRSIQDAFHRRKCS
;
A
#
# COMPACT_ATOMS: atom_id res chain seq x y z
N MET A 1 6.48 10.72 -7.80
CA MET A 1 5.45 10.75 -6.74
C MET A 1 4.72 12.07 -6.84
N SER A 2 3.38 12.06 -6.80
CA SER A 2 2.61 13.30 -6.89
C SER A 2 2.71 14.10 -5.58
N PRO A 3 2.39 15.40 -5.61
CA PRO A 3 2.34 16.24 -4.42
C PRO A 3 1.48 15.68 -3.28
N GLU A 4 0.31 15.10 -3.59
CA GLU A 4 -0.61 14.55 -2.60
C GLU A 4 -0.04 13.31 -1.90
N CYS A 5 0.87 12.57 -2.55
CA CYS A 5 1.56 11.46 -1.90
C CYS A 5 2.54 11.95 -0.81
N LEU A 6 3.07 13.16 -0.90
CA LEU A 6 4.06 13.67 0.05
C LEU A 6 3.47 13.88 1.45
N SER A 7 2.20 14.30 1.54
CA SER A 7 1.53 14.42 2.85
C SER A 7 1.40 13.07 3.55
N HIS A 8 1.10 12.00 2.81
CA HIS A 8 1.04 10.64 3.36
C HIS A 8 2.42 10.18 3.88
N PHE A 9 3.51 10.52 3.19
CA PHE A 9 4.86 10.21 3.67
C PHE A 9 5.26 11.02 4.90
N GLN A 10 4.76 12.25 5.02
CA GLN A 10 4.93 13.06 6.22
C GLN A 10 4.21 12.42 7.41
N GLU A 11 2.96 11.99 7.23
CA GLU A 11 2.17 11.31 8.27
C GLU A 11 2.82 9.99 8.71
N LEU A 12 3.42 9.25 7.78
CA LEU A 12 4.16 8.01 8.08
C LEU A 12 5.55 8.27 8.70
N GLY A 13 6.06 9.50 8.62
CA GLY A 13 7.36 9.90 9.16
C GLY A 13 8.55 9.48 8.30
N VAL A 14 8.37 9.27 7.00
CA VAL A 14 9.44 8.86 6.06
C VAL A 14 9.83 9.95 5.06
N LEU A 15 9.16 11.10 5.08
CA LEU A 15 9.34 12.14 4.06
C LEU A 15 10.80 12.65 3.97
N ASP A 16 11.46 12.87 5.11
CA ASP A 16 12.83 13.41 5.14
C ASP A 16 13.84 12.44 4.49
N GLU A 17 13.72 11.14 4.78
CA GLU A 17 14.55 10.11 4.18
C GLU A 17 14.32 10.01 2.66
N LEU A 18 13.06 10.04 2.24
CA LEU A 18 12.69 9.93 0.83
C LEU A 18 13.14 11.16 0.03
N THR A 19 13.03 12.36 0.60
CA THR A 19 13.47 13.60 -0.05
C THR A 19 14.99 13.69 -0.13
N ALA A 20 15.73 13.17 0.86
CA ALA A 20 17.19 13.11 0.83
C ALA A 20 17.76 12.25 -0.32
N THR A 21 17.00 11.26 -0.80
CA THR A 21 17.43 10.35 -1.87
C THR A 21 16.70 10.56 -3.21
N GLY A 22 15.69 11.41 -3.23
CA GLY A 22 14.88 11.74 -4.41
C GLY A 22 15.42 12.93 -5.21
N ILE A 23 14.77 13.21 -6.33
CA ILE A 23 15.04 14.34 -7.21
C ILE A 23 13.77 15.15 -7.37
N GLU A 24 13.83 16.42 -7.04
CA GLU A 24 12.71 17.34 -7.21
C GLU A 24 12.43 17.58 -8.71
N LEU A 25 11.18 17.37 -9.12
CA LEU A 25 10.74 17.58 -10.50
C LEU A 25 10.14 18.99 -10.65
N LYS A 26 10.94 19.90 -11.19
CA LYS A 26 10.56 21.31 -11.39
C LYS A 26 9.72 21.57 -12.64
N ARG A 27 9.61 20.58 -13.53
CA ARG A 27 8.97 20.71 -14.84
C ARG A 27 8.30 19.41 -15.24
N THR A 28 7.16 19.53 -15.92
CA THR A 28 6.52 18.43 -16.64
C THR A 28 6.66 18.66 -18.14
N VAL A 29 7.11 17.65 -18.87
CA VAL A 29 7.29 17.73 -20.33
C VAL A 29 6.19 16.92 -21.01
N PHE A 30 5.43 17.59 -21.86
CA PHE A 30 4.40 16.97 -22.69
C PHE A 30 4.99 16.70 -24.07
N TYR A 31 4.76 15.49 -24.58
CA TYR A 31 5.17 15.07 -25.92
C TYR A 31 3.94 14.79 -26.78
N THR A 32 3.93 15.28 -28.02
CA THR A 32 2.89 14.95 -29.00
C THR A 32 3.35 13.82 -29.92
N ARG A 33 2.39 13.20 -30.62
CA ARG A 33 2.69 12.16 -31.63
C ARG A 33 3.50 12.68 -32.83
N LYS A 34 3.51 13.99 -33.07
CA LYS A 34 4.24 14.63 -34.18
C LYS A 34 5.64 15.12 -33.76
N SER A 35 6.18 14.57 -32.67
CA SER A 35 7.50 14.92 -32.10
C SER A 35 7.64 16.38 -31.66
N THR A 36 6.53 17.07 -31.44
CA THR A 36 6.55 18.39 -30.77
C THR A 36 6.49 18.20 -29.26
N TRP A 37 7.10 19.11 -28.51
CA TRP A 37 7.12 19.06 -27.05
C TRP A 37 6.86 20.44 -26.45
N ALA A 38 6.33 20.44 -25.22
CA ALA A 38 6.18 21.64 -24.42
C ALA A 38 6.55 21.32 -22.96
N ALA A 39 7.33 22.20 -22.33
CA ALA A 39 7.67 22.08 -20.92
C ALA A 39 6.82 23.06 -20.11
N VAL A 40 6.14 22.54 -19.09
CA VAL A 40 5.33 23.33 -18.16
C VAL A 40 6.03 23.34 -16.79
N PRO A 41 6.35 24.52 -16.22
CA PRO A 41 6.86 24.61 -14.86
C PRO A 41 5.89 23.98 -13.86
N SER A 42 6.40 23.21 -12.90
CA SER A 42 5.55 22.54 -11.92
C SER A 42 4.71 23.54 -11.11
N GLU A 43 5.23 24.73 -10.85
CA GLU A 43 4.55 25.84 -10.15
C GLU A 43 3.20 26.23 -10.76
N TRP A 44 2.98 26.00 -12.06
CA TRP A 44 1.70 26.25 -12.73
C TRP A 44 0.58 25.33 -12.24
N PHE A 45 0.93 24.20 -11.62
CA PHE A 45 -0.02 23.25 -11.02
C PHE A 45 -0.30 23.56 -9.53
N GLY A 46 0.26 24.63 -8.95
CA GLY A 46 -0.01 25.10 -7.58
C GLY A 46 1.23 25.17 -6.68
N GLN A 47 1.09 25.76 -5.48
CA GLN A 47 2.22 26.04 -4.57
C GLN A 47 2.87 24.79 -3.94
N SER A 48 2.21 23.63 -3.97
CA SER A 48 2.76 22.36 -3.48
C SER A 48 3.24 21.43 -4.60
N ALA A 49 3.32 21.93 -5.85
CA ALA A 49 3.38 21.10 -7.05
C ALA A 49 4.72 20.38 -7.33
N ASN A 50 5.64 20.32 -6.37
CA ASN A 50 6.93 19.69 -6.59
C ASN A 50 6.80 18.19 -6.41
N ALA A 51 6.54 17.50 -7.53
CA ALA A 51 6.59 16.06 -7.60
C ALA A 51 8.02 15.57 -7.30
N LEU A 52 8.14 14.44 -6.61
CA LEU A 52 9.44 13.83 -6.30
C LEU A 52 9.70 12.65 -7.25
N GLY A 53 10.76 12.73 -8.05
CA GLY A 53 11.33 11.59 -8.77
C GLY A 53 12.09 10.71 -7.79
N LEU A 54 11.68 9.45 -7.65
CA LEU A 54 12.26 8.54 -6.66
C LEU A 54 12.28 7.12 -7.22
N SER A 55 13.33 6.35 -6.88
CA SER A 55 13.35 4.92 -7.18
C SER A 55 12.27 4.19 -6.37
N ARG A 56 11.52 3.30 -7.05
CA ARG A 56 10.54 2.42 -6.39
C ARG A 56 11.18 1.59 -5.29
N SER A 57 12.33 0.98 -5.55
CA SER A 57 13.02 0.14 -4.57
C SER A 57 13.43 0.91 -3.30
N LYS A 58 13.92 2.15 -3.45
CA LYS A 58 14.28 3.00 -2.30
C LYS A 58 13.05 3.40 -1.49
N MET A 59 11.98 3.75 -2.18
CA MET A 59 10.72 4.11 -1.55
C MET A 59 10.13 2.95 -0.75
N ASP A 60 10.03 1.79 -1.39
CA ASP A 60 9.44 0.60 -0.78
C ASP A 60 10.30 0.13 0.41
N HIS A 61 11.64 0.23 0.32
CA HIS A 61 12.56 -0.06 1.42
C HIS A 61 12.35 0.86 2.63
N ALA A 62 12.34 2.19 2.45
CA ALA A 62 12.13 3.14 3.54
C ALA A 62 10.79 2.91 4.27
N LEU A 63 9.73 2.59 3.51
CA LEU A 63 8.42 2.25 4.08
C LEU A 63 8.46 0.96 4.90
N LEU A 64 9.20 -0.06 4.44
CA LEU A 64 9.37 -1.32 5.16
C LEU A 64 10.18 -1.14 6.44
N GLU A 65 11.31 -0.43 6.39
CA GLU A 65 12.11 -0.13 7.59
C GLU A 65 11.29 0.65 8.61
N ARG A 66 10.53 1.66 8.16
CA ARG A 66 9.63 2.39 9.05
C ARG A 66 8.59 1.50 9.71
N ALA A 67 8.05 0.52 8.99
CA ALA A 67 7.11 -0.44 9.56
C ALA A 67 7.79 -1.33 10.62
N ARG A 68 9.04 -1.76 10.39
CA ARG A 68 9.83 -2.51 11.39
C ARG A 68 10.07 -1.67 12.65
N ASP A 69 10.42 -0.40 12.51
CA ASP A 69 10.60 0.53 13.64
C ASP A 69 9.33 0.72 14.48
N LEU A 70 8.17 0.57 13.86
CA LEU A 70 6.86 0.60 14.50
C LEU A 70 6.43 -0.77 15.06
N ASN A 71 7.36 -1.75 15.11
CA ASN A 71 7.14 -3.11 15.58
C ASN A 71 6.07 -3.88 14.78
N VAL A 72 5.91 -3.56 13.49
CA VAL A 72 5.11 -4.39 12.58
C VAL A 72 5.92 -5.65 12.27
N GLU A 73 5.30 -6.82 12.42
CA GLU A 73 5.89 -8.08 12.01
C GLU A 73 5.84 -8.20 10.49
N ILE A 74 7.01 -8.31 9.86
CA ILE A 74 7.15 -8.33 8.39
C ILE A 74 7.67 -9.70 7.96
N PHE A 75 6.93 -10.34 7.07
CA PHE A 75 7.28 -11.63 6.47
C PHE A 75 7.65 -11.42 5.00
N GLU A 76 8.95 -11.35 4.71
CA GLU A 76 9.48 -11.31 3.33
C GLU A 76 9.55 -12.72 2.74
N GLU A 77 9.55 -12.85 1.41
CA GLU A 77 9.51 -14.15 0.71
C GLU A 77 8.28 -15.03 1.05
N HIS A 78 7.19 -14.41 1.50
CA HIS A 78 5.91 -15.08 1.78
C HIS A 78 4.85 -14.68 0.75
N ASN A 79 4.39 -15.66 -0.02
CA ASN A 79 3.36 -15.44 -1.03
C ASN A 79 1.99 -15.82 -0.47
N ALA A 80 1.07 -14.87 -0.34
CA ALA A 80 -0.33 -15.17 -0.04
C ALA A 80 -0.94 -15.94 -1.23
N VAL A 81 -1.45 -17.14 -0.97
CA VAL A 81 -2.00 -18.06 -1.99
C VAL A 81 -3.48 -18.38 -1.78
N GLY A 82 -4.07 -17.94 -0.68
CA GLY A 82 -5.49 -18.14 -0.42
C GLY A 82 -5.98 -17.47 0.85
N LEU A 83 -7.30 -17.41 1.00
CA LEU A 83 -7.97 -16.92 2.20
C LEU A 83 -8.40 -18.11 3.08
N ILE A 84 -8.43 -17.89 4.39
CA ILE A 84 -9.06 -18.77 5.37
C ILE A 84 -10.45 -18.20 5.65
N ARG A 85 -11.49 -19.05 5.62
CA ARG A 85 -12.88 -18.64 5.76
C ARG A 85 -13.63 -19.50 6.76
N ASP A 86 -14.50 -18.86 7.53
CA ASP A 86 -15.53 -19.49 8.34
C ASP A 86 -16.89 -18.92 7.88
N GLY A 87 -17.59 -19.72 7.07
CA GLY A 87 -18.77 -19.27 6.33
C GLY A 87 -18.47 -18.07 5.43
N THR A 88 -19.03 -16.91 5.79
CA THR A 88 -18.83 -15.64 5.05
C THR A 88 -17.70 -14.78 5.62
N ASN A 89 -17.13 -15.14 6.77
CA ASN A 89 -16.07 -14.37 7.42
C ASN A 89 -14.69 -14.77 6.86
N ILE A 90 -13.81 -13.79 6.68
CA ILE A 90 -12.40 -14.01 6.39
C ILE A 90 -11.67 -14.01 7.72
N CYS A 91 -10.88 -15.05 7.95
CA CYS A 91 -10.24 -15.34 9.24
C CYS A 91 -8.70 -15.30 9.16
N GLY A 92 -8.16 -14.91 8.01
CA GLY A 92 -6.73 -14.96 7.74
C GLY A 92 -6.39 -15.38 6.32
N ILE A 93 -5.13 -15.73 6.13
CA ILE A 93 -4.54 -16.08 4.83
C ILE A 93 -3.73 -17.37 4.91
N ARG A 94 -3.67 -18.08 3.78
CA ARG A 94 -2.69 -19.14 3.52
C ARG A 94 -1.51 -18.54 2.78
N VAL A 95 -0.30 -18.80 3.28
CA VAL A 95 0.95 -18.31 2.70
C VAL A 95 1.82 -19.48 2.25
N LYS A 96 2.51 -19.32 1.14
CA LYS A 96 3.52 -20.25 0.64
C LYS A 96 4.89 -19.60 0.76
N THR A 97 5.84 -20.33 1.34
CA THR A 97 7.25 -19.93 1.43
C THR A 97 8.08 -20.67 0.38
N SER A 98 9.37 -20.31 0.25
CA SER A 98 10.35 -20.98 -0.60
C SER A 98 10.38 -22.51 -0.40
N ASP A 99 10.12 -22.96 0.83
CA ASP A 99 10.28 -24.35 1.25
C ASP A 99 9.05 -25.21 0.93
N VAL A 100 8.18 -24.73 0.04
CA VAL A 100 6.97 -25.39 -0.51
C VAL A 100 5.86 -25.62 0.53
N ASN A 101 6.13 -25.51 1.82
CA ASN A 101 5.13 -25.61 2.87
C ASN A 101 4.13 -24.44 2.81
N THR A 102 2.85 -24.79 2.99
CA THR A 102 1.77 -23.81 3.13
C THR A 102 1.47 -23.62 4.60
N ASN A 103 1.62 -22.39 5.07
CA ASN A 103 1.32 -22.00 6.45
C ASN A 103 0.04 -21.18 6.51
N GLU A 104 -0.61 -21.18 7.67
CA GLU A 104 -1.79 -20.34 7.94
C GLU A 104 -1.44 -19.19 8.87
N ILE A 105 -1.87 -17.98 8.51
CA ILE A 105 -1.79 -16.80 9.37
C ILE A 105 -3.21 -16.35 9.64
N ARG A 106 -3.64 -16.42 10.90
CA ARG A 106 -4.98 -16.00 11.35
C ARG A 106 -5.00 -14.51 11.67
N ALA A 107 -6.09 -13.83 11.30
CA ALA A 107 -6.27 -12.40 11.57
C ALA A 107 -7.77 -12.04 11.66
N ASP A 108 -8.09 -11.03 12.48
CA ASP A 108 -9.45 -10.48 12.58
C ASP A 108 -9.81 -9.58 11.39
N LEU A 109 -8.80 -8.99 10.74
CA LEU A 109 -8.94 -8.16 9.55
C LEU A 109 -7.80 -8.48 8.57
N THR A 110 -8.17 -8.73 7.32
CA THR A 110 -7.21 -8.93 6.22
C THR A 110 -7.39 -7.82 5.19
N ILE A 111 -6.29 -7.13 4.86
CA ILE A 111 -6.25 -6.07 3.86
C ILE A 111 -5.41 -6.57 2.67
N ASP A 112 -5.97 -6.56 1.47
CA ASP A 112 -5.23 -6.90 0.25
C ASP A 112 -4.52 -5.66 -0.30
N ALA A 113 -3.20 -5.65 -0.15
CA ALA A 113 -2.30 -4.64 -0.71
C ALA A 113 -1.36 -5.21 -1.79
N THR A 114 -1.73 -6.31 -2.45
CA THR A 114 -0.88 -7.03 -3.43
C THR A 114 -0.75 -6.30 -4.78
N GLY A 115 -1.45 -5.19 -4.97
CA GLY A 115 -1.37 -4.37 -6.16
C GLY A 115 -1.87 -5.11 -7.42
N ARG A 116 -1.14 -4.96 -8.54
CA ARG A 116 -1.60 -5.46 -9.84
C ARG A 116 -1.58 -7.00 -9.96
N SER A 117 -0.74 -7.69 -9.19
CA SER A 117 -0.60 -9.15 -9.27
C SER A 117 -1.84 -9.90 -8.77
N ARG A 118 -2.70 -9.25 -7.96
CA ARG A 118 -3.91 -9.84 -7.37
C ARG A 118 -3.59 -11.22 -6.77
N ALA A 119 -2.64 -11.27 -5.84
CA ALA A 119 -2.20 -12.55 -5.28
C ALA A 119 -3.31 -13.25 -4.48
N SER A 120 -4.38 -12.54 -4.13
CA SER A 120 -5.61 -13.15 -3.64
C SER A 120 -6.56 -13.52 -4.80
N PRO A 121 -7.24 -14.70 -4.76
CA PRO A 121 -8.32 -14.98 -5.71
C PRO A 121 -9.37 -13.87 -5.64
N PRO A 122 -10.09 -13.56 -6.74
CA PRO A 122 -10.96 -12.40 -6.83
C PRO A 122 -11.89 -12.33 -5.61
N PHE A 123 -11.89 -11.17 -4.95
CA PHE A 123 -12.78 -10.80 -3.85
C PHE A 123 -14.24 -10.81 -4.34
N GLY A 124 -14.81 -12.01 -4.47
CA GLY A 124 -16.22 -12.22 -4.66
C GLY A 124 -16.89 -12.42 -3.30
N HIS A 125 -17.00 -11.36 -2.50
CA HIS A 125 -18.18 -11.18 -1.63
C HIS A 125 -18.22 -9.79 -0.99
N ARG A 126 -19.35 -9.12 -1.21
CA ARG A 126 -19.78 -7.92 -0.50
C ARG A 126 -20.33 -8.38 0.85
N THR A 127 -19.65 -8.13 1.95
CA THR A 127 -20.32 -8.06 3.25
C THR A 127 -20.92 -6.67 3.34
N THR A 128 -22.21 -6.54 2.99
CA THR A 128 -22.96 -5.34 3.38
C THR A 128 -23.18 -5.40 4.88
N ASN A 129 -22.15 -5.02 5.65
CA ASN A 129 -22.39 -4.66 7.03
C ASN A 129 -22.98 -3.25 7.00
N LYS A 130 -24.32 -3.14 7.01
CA LYS A 130 -25.05 -1.87 7.22
C LYS A 130 -24.90 -1.39 8.69
N GLY A 131 -23.71 -1.55 9.26
CA GLY A 131 -23.32 -0.98 10.55
C GLY A 131 -22.42 0.21 10.27
N ARG A 132 -22.90 1.41 10.58
CA ARG A 132 -22.09 2.63 10.55
C ARG A 132 -20.98 2.47 11.61
N PHE A 133 -19.78 2.09 11.18
CA PHE A 133 -18.61 2.01 12.06
C PHE A 133 -18.27 3.42 12.56
N ARG A 134 -18.21 3.60 13.89
CA ARG A 134 -17.85 4.87 14.52
C ARG A 134 -16.37 4.93 14.90
N SER A 135 -15.70 3.77 15.02
CA SER A 135 -14.26 3.65 15.30
C SER A 135 -13.70 2.29 14.87
N ILE A 136 -12.36 2.19 14.73
CA ILE A 136 -11.64 0.93 14.46
C ILE A 136 -11.85 -0.08 15.61
N GLN A 137 -12.00 0.40 16.84
CA GLN A 137 -12.19 -0.44 18.03
C GLN A 137 -13.53 -1.21 18.00
N ASP A 138 -14.57 -0.65 17.38
CA ASP A 138 -15.88 -1.30 17.26
C ASP A 138 -15.86 -2.51 16.30
N ALA A 139 -14.92 -2.54 15.36
CA ALA A 139 -14.78 -3.64 14.39
C ALA A 139 -14.25 -4.94 15.05
N PHE A 140 -13.43 -4.82 16.10
CA PHE A 140 -12.78 -5.96 16.76
C PHE A 140 -13.71 -6.77 17.68
N HIS A 141 -14.89 -6.24 18.05
CA HIS A 141 -15.72 -6.83 19.10
C HIS A 141 -16.72 -7.90 18.63
N ARG A 142 -16.77 -8.30 17.35
CA ARG A 142 -17.76 -9.27 16.87
C ARG A 142 -17.19 -10.42 16.05
N ARG A 143 -17.32 -11.61 16.68
CA ARG A 143 -17.14 -12.99 16.18
C ARG A 143 -15.73 -13.32 15.71
N LYS A 144 -14.91 -13.76 16.66
CA LYS A 144 -13.75 -14.61 16.36
C LYS A 144 -14.24 -15.82 15.56
N CYS A 145 -13.57 -16.12 14.46
CA CYS A 145 -13.78 -17.35 13.73
C CYS A 145 -13.55 -18.54 14.67
N SER A 146 -14.41 -19.56 14.58
CA SER A 146 -14.34 -20.74 15.44
C SER A 146 -13.16 -21.65 15.06
#